data_AF-A0A812E5J2-F1
#
_entry.id   AF-A0A812E5J2-F1
#
_cell.length_a   1.000
_cell.length_b   1.000
_cell.length_c   1.000
_cell.angle_alpha   90.00
_cell.angle_beta   90.00
_cell.angle_gamma   90.00
#
_symmetry.space_group_name_H-M   'P 1'
#
loop_
_entity.id
_entity.type
_entity.pdbx_description
1 polymer ?
#
loop_
_entity_poly.entity_id
_entity_poly.type
_entity_poly.pdbx_seq_one_letter_code
_entity_poly.pdbx_strand_id
1 'polypeptide(L)'
;MLSGKSFELILAAAAATGKLQSFAIKLVKFNEFARQATGEGGKAANTRALLFDISFLMLCHIAQLYGTEIITSSPDCSESFFAQWALKCLPEDGKYKCIDNSSPSDQHKVDLLLNQFTNGGEHKNSMARWHEVCMNAPFAMQEVLFAWEHGALSADNVKTILDCVKKKMCCLPVVVSAWLCSYMNTVGEEARSKPLNMLEQLIRINPESQGQYPSENYHERSHLMSIILCKMSNDILPASSRSTAQQYIPPKALPGEVMDKTTQAIFDKGWVDLRSLHALEQLLNLCGSDWFTDRIVAMMLTSNRLEDLSLSLSISFALCHMDLENITLSLLIHTLPNILRSPHKMHMLINPRGSILAKLCVMCIVGAQTARLNSKAADSFQFTKRGRKRPLHEVDWEEPEDENRPSKMRKVHEPQITLDSEGFNLDFITAKEEGEPSPPYDTKDPLNRAVLNLMRMMNSLLHSSTISPRTGFVASFIQEAVLCGRQHSRLILQFMPPGMVTQLLKCLPGCLTNQQILCICDLSTPVGRKVAAKAIYQNARVKRI
;
A
#
# COMPACT_ATOMS: atom_id res chain seq x y z
N MET A 1 -22.58 -22.61 -14.40
CA MET A 1 -21.48 -21.86 -15.06
C MET A 1 -20.44 -21.32 -14.07
N LEU A 2 -20.43 -21.74 -12.80
CA LEU A 2 -19.57 -21.13 -11.76
C LEU A 2 -18.91 -22.16 -10.83
N SER A 3 -18.15 -23.12 -11.36
CA SER A 3 -17.14 -23.78 -10.50
C SER A 3 -16.21 -22.67 -9.98
N GLY A 4 -15.86 -22.60 -8.70
CA GLY A 4 -15.07 -21.48 -8.10
C GLY A 4 -13.82 -21.05 -8.89
N LYS A 5 -13.22 -21.97 -9.65
CA LYS A 5 -12.12 -21.70 -10.59
C LYS A 5 -12.49 -20.73 -11.74
N SER A 6 -13.73 -20.70 -12.20
CA SER A 6 -14.17 -19.83 -13.29
C SER A 6 -14.37 -18.39 -12.83
N PHE A 7 -14.82 -18.15 -11.59
CA PHE A 7 -14.95 -16.80 -11.07
C PHE A 7 -13.58 -16.15 -10.84
N GLU A 8 -12.65 -16.87 -10.21
CA GLU A 8 -11.27 -16.38 -10.04
C GLU A 8 -10.60 -16.10 -11.39
N LEU A 9 -10.83 -16.94 -12.40
CA LEU A 9 -10.33 -16.72 -13.75
C LEU A 9 -10.93 -15.45 -14.39
N ILE A 10 -12.24 -15.22 -14.22
CA ILE A 10 -12.91 -14.01 -14.72
C ILE A 10 -12.34 -12.76 -14.02
N LEU A 11 -12.12 -12.82 -12.71
CA LEU A 11 -11.49 -11.73 -11.96
C LEU A 11 -10.07 -11.45 -12.42
N ALA A 12 -9.25 -12.50 -12.59
CA ALA A 12 -7.88 -12.36 -13.08
C ALA A 12 -7.85 -11.78 -14.49
N ALA A 13 -8.74 -12.21 -15.38
CA ALA A 13 -8.87 -11.65 -16.73
C ALA A 13 -9.33 -10.19 -16.72
N ALA A 14 -10.31 -9.84 -15.87
CA ALA A 14 -10.77 -8.46 -15.72
C ALA A 14 -9.68 -7.54 -15.16
N ALA A 15 -8.87 -8.03 -14.21
CA ALA A 15 -7.72 -7.31 -13.68
C ALA A 15 -6.63 -7.12 -14.75
N ALA A 16 -6.25 -8.19 -15.45
CA ALA A 16 -5.23 -8.14 -16.50
C ALA A 16 -5.60 -7.25 -17.69
N THR A 17 -6.90 -7.08 -17.97
CA THR A 17 -7.40 -6.23 -19.06
C THR A 17 -7.76 -4.80 -18.61
N GLY A 18 -7.53 -4.46 -17.33
CA GLY A 18 -7.87 -3.14 -16.79
C GLY A 18 -9.38 -2.86 -16.69
N LYS A 19 -10.22 -3.90 -16.79
CA LYS A 19 -11.70 -3.79 -16.78
C LYS A 19 -12.34 -4.16 -15.44
N LEU A 20 -11.52 -4.43 -14.42
CA LEU A 20 -11.98 -4.87 -13.10
C LEU A 20 -12.98 -3.89 -12.45
N GLN A 21 -12.70 -2.59 -12.47
CA GLN A 21 -13.58 -1.57 -11.89
C GLN A 21 -14.95 -1.56 -12.60
N SER A 22 -14.96 -1.62 -13.94
CA SER A 22 -16.20 -1.69 -14.72
C SER A 22 -17.00 -2.95 -14.42
N PHE A 23 -16.33 -4.09 -14.22
CA PHE A 23 -16.96 -5.34 -13.83
C PHE A 23 -17.58 -5.25 -12.43
N ALA A 24 -16.85 -4.71 -11.45
CA ALA A 24 -17.34 -4.50 -10.09
C ALA A 24 -18.57 -3.56 -10.05
N ILE A 25 -18.53 -2.43 -10.76
CA ILE A 25 -19.65 -1.50 -10.89
C ILE A 25 -20.91 -2.19 -11.43
N LYS A 26 -20.77 -3.05 -12.45
CA LYS A 26 -21.91 -3.81 -12.98
C LYS A 26 -22.48 -4.78 -11.95
N LEU A 27 -21.63 -5.45 -11.17
CA LEU A 27 -22.08 -6.33 -10.08
C LEU A 27 -22.81 -5.56 -8.98
N VAL A 28 -22.37 -4.34 -8.63
CA VAL A 28 -23.10 -3.47 -7.70
C VAL A 28 -24.50 -3.17 -8.23
N LYS A 29 -24.62 -2.78 -9.50
CA LYS A 29 -25.94 -2.52 -10.13
C LYS A 29 -26.85 -3.75 -10.10
N PHE A 30 -26.30 -4.95 -10.32
CA PHE A 30 -27.05 -6.21 -10.19
C PHE A 30 -27.50 -6.48 -8.75
N ASN A 31 -26.63 -6.23 -7.76
CA ASN A 31 -26.96 -6.42 -6.36
C ASN A 31 -28.07 -5.44 -5.90
N GLU A 32 -27.94 -4.16 -6.30
CA GLU A 32 -28.94 -3.12 -6.04
C GLU A 32 -30.30 -3.47 -6.64
N PHE A 33 -30.32 -3.95 -7.88
CA PHE A 33 -31.56 -4.41 -8.52
C PHE A 33 -32.23 -5.54 -7.73
N ALA A 34 -31.45 -6.44 -7.13
CA ALA A 34 -31.97 -7.60 -6.41
C ALA A 34 -32.37 -7.33 -4.95
N ARG A 35 -32.09 -6.13 -4.40
CA ARG A 35 -32.16 -5.83 -2.95
C ARG A 35 -33.56 -5.87 -2.33
N GLN A 36 -34.63 -5.70 -3.11
CA GLN A 36 -36.01 -5.61 -2.60
C GLN A 36 -37.02 -6.23 -3.55
N ALA A 37 -38.15 -6.69 -2.99
CA ALA A 37 -39.21 -7.30 -3.77
C ALA A 37 -40.01 -6.30 -4.60
N THR A 38 -40.39 -6.72 -5.79
CA THR A 38 -41.14 -5.94 -6.80
C THR A 38 -42.56 -6.47 -7.04
N GLY A 39 -43.07 -7.34 -6.16
CA GLY A 39 -44.40 -7.95 -6.31
C GLY A 39 -44.45 -9.17 -7.23
N GLU A 40 -43.30 -9.77 -7.51
CA GLU A 40 -43.15 -10.96 -8.35
C GLU A 40 -43.59 -12.27 -7.67
N GLY A 41 -43.98 -13.27 -8.47
CA GLY A 41 -44.40 -14.59 -7.99
C GLY A 41 -43.26 -15.39 -7.34
N GLY A 42 -43.61 -16.46 -6.60
CA GLY A 42 -42.67 -17.19 -5.71
C GLY A 42 -41.36 -17.66 -6.35
N LYS A 43 -41.38 -18.17 -7.59
CA LYS A 43 -40.16 -18.63 -8.27
C LYS A 43 -39.23 -17.47 -8.65
N ALA A 44 -39.79 -16.36 -9.13
CA ALA A 44 -39.01 -15.16 -9.47
C ALA A 44 -38.41 -14.51 -8.21
N ALA A 45 -39.18 -14.47 -7.12
CA ALA A 45 -38.71 -14.01 -5.82
C ALA A 45 -37.52 -14.81 -5.29
N ASN A 46 -37.53 -16.14 -5.47
CA ASN A 46 -36.41 -16.99 -5.12
C ASN A 46 -35.18 -16.71 -5.99
N THR A 47 -35.35 -16.59 -7.31
CA THR A 47 -34.24 -16.23 -8.21
C THR A 47 -33.63 -14.88 -7.85
N ARG A 48 -34.43 -13.85 -7.55
CA ARG A 48 -33.93 -12.55 -7.12
C ARG A 48 -33.16 -12.63 -5.80
N ALA A 49 -33.69 -13.37 -4.82
CA ALA A 49 -32.96 -13.61 -3.57
C ALA A 49 -31.59 -14.23 -3.83
N LEU A 50 -31.54 -15.30 -4.64
CA LEU A 50 -30.28 -15.95 -5.00
C LEU A 50 -29.31 -15.01 -5.75
N LEU A 51 -29.82 -14.14 -6.63
CA LEU A 51 -29.02 -13.12 -7.32
C LEU A 51 -28.43 -12.11 -6.34
N PHE A 52 -29.20 -11.64 -5.37
CA PHE A 52 -28.69 -10.79 -4.30
C PHE A 52 -27.57 -11.50 -3.52
N ASP A 53 -27.80 -12.77 -3.13
CA ASP A 53 -26.85 -13.56 -2.35
C ASP A 53 -25.50 -13.71 -3.07
N ILE A 54 -25.51 -14.22 -4.30
CA ILE A 54 -24.27 -14.49 -5.03
C ILE A 54 -23.54 -13.19 -5.39
N SER A 55 -24.25 -12.14 -5.81
CA SER A 55 -23.63 -10.86 -6.15
C SER A 55 -23.01 -10.19 -4.91
N PHE A 56 -23.65 -10.29 -3.75
CA PHE A 56 -23.10 -9.80 -2.49
C PHE A 56 -21.80 -10.53 -2.12
N LEU A 57 -21.76 -11.86 -2.24
CA LEU A 57 -20.55 -12.66 -2.00
C LEU A 57 -19.44 -12.32 -2.99
N MET A 58 -19.76 -12.20 -4.28
CA MET A 58 -18.78 -11.81 -5.31
C MET A 58 -18.17 -10.44 -5.02
N LEU A 59 -18.99 -9.47 -4.62
CA LEU A 59 -18.53 -8.12 -4.25
C LEU A 59 -17.66 -8.14 -2.98
N CYS A 60 -18.03 -8.92 -1.95
CA CYS A 60 -17.18 -9.12 -0.77
C CYS A 60 -15.82 -9.69 -1.14
N HIS A 61 -15.79 -10.70 -2.02
CA HIS A 61 -14.55 -11.33 -2.47
C HIS A 61 -13.67 -10.37 -3.29
N ILE A 62 -14.27 -9.57 -4.19
CA ILE A 62 -13.57 -8.51 -4.93
C ILE A 62 -12.98 -7.48 -3.97
N ALA A 63 -13.80 -6.96 -3.04
CA ALA A 63 -13.35 -5.99 -2.05
C ALA A 63 -12.21 -6.54 -1.19
N GLN A 64 -12.28 -7.81 -0.79
CA GLN A 64 -11.20 -8.46 -0.05
C GLN A 64 -9.91 -8.62 -0.87
N LEU A 65 -9.97 -8.86 -2.19
CA LEU A 65 -8.77 -9.07 -3.02
C LEU A 65 -8.14 -7.77 -3.51
N TYR A 66 -8.97 -6.78 -3.85
CA TYR A 66 -8.54 -5.57 -4.56
C TYR A 66 -8.79 -4.28 -3.76
N GLY A 67 -9.34 -4.39 -2.55
CA GLY A 67 -9.74 -3.27 -1.70
C GLY A 67 -11.15 -2.75 -2.01
N THR A 68 -11.82 -2.10 -1.05
CA THR A 68 -13.16 -1.52 -1.29
C THR A 68 -13.13 -0.34 -2.25
N GLU A 69 -11.97 0.30 -2.45
CA GLU A 69 -11.77 1.42 -3.39
C GLU A 69 -12.16 1.09 -4.83
N ILE A 70 -12.01 -0.17 -5.24
CA ILE A 70 -12.40 -0.60 -6.60
C ILE A 70 -13.92 -0.44 -6.84
N ILE A 71 -14.71 -0.39 -5.77
CA ILE A 71 -16.16 -0.21 -5.79
C ILE A 71 -16.52 1.24 -5.45
N THR A 72 -15.89 1.83 -4.43
CA THR A 72 -16.29 3.12 -3.85
C THR A 72 -15.73 4.34 -4.59
N SER A 73 -14.67 4.17 -5.38
CA SER A 73 -14.08 5.25 -6.21
C SER A 73 -14.99 5.75 -7.33
N SER A 74 -16.05 5.00 -7.66
CA SER A 74 -17.02 5.42 -8.67
C SER A 74 -18.19 6.18 -8.00
N PRO A 75 -18.47 7.44 -8.40
CA PRO A 75 -19.57 8.22 -7.83
C PRO A 75 -20.91 7.47 -7.93
N ASP A 76 -21.16 6.83 -9.08
CA ASP A 76 -22.37 6.07 -9.41
C ASP A 76 -22.69 4.91 -8.45
N CYS A 77 -21.70 4.41 -7.71
CA CYS A 77 -21.84 3.25 -6.83
C CYS A 77 -21.59 3.58 -5.36
N SER A 78 -21.09 4.79 -5.04
CA SER A 78 -20.73 5.20 -3.68
C SER A 78 -21.92 5.20 -2.72
N GLU A 79 -23.13 5.48 -3.22
CA GLU A 79 -24.38 5.46 -2.44
C GLU A 79 -25.09 4.09 -2.43
N SER A 80 -24.53 3.09 -3.09
CA SER A 80 -25.11 1.74 -3.07
C SER A 80 -25.07 1.15 -1.66
N PHE A 81 -26.06 0.29 -1.35
CA PHE A 81 -26.12 -0.44 -0.10
C PHE A 81 -24.83 -1.21 0.15
N PHE A 82 -24.32 -1.94 -0.85
CA PHE A 82 -23.08 -2.70 -0.70
C PHE A 82 -21.89 -1.79 -0.38
N ALA A 83 -21.72 -0.69 -1.11
CA ALA A 83 -20.60 0.23 -0.89
C ALA A 83 -20.64 0.84 0.53
N GLN A 84 -21.81 1.30 0.97
CA GLN A 84 -22.00 1.86 2.32
C GLN A 84 -21.77 0.81 3.40
N TRP A 85 -22.32 -0.40 3.21
CA TRP A 85 -22.11 -1.51 4.15
C TRP A 85 -20.64 -1.91 4.22
N ALA A 86 -19.95 -2.04 3.09
CA ALA A 86 -18.55 -2.46 3.05
C ALA A 86 -17.64 -1.43 3.73
N LEU A 87 -17.86 -0.13 3.49
CA LEU A 87 -17.10 0.95 4.14
C LEU A 87 -17.24 0.94 5.66
N LYS A 88 -18.44 0.63 6.16
CA LYS A 88 -18.77 0.66 7.59
C LYS A 88 -18.49 -0.64 8.33
N CYS A 89 -18.63 -1.79 7.66
CA CYS A 89 -18.69 -3.09 8.33
C CYS A 89 -17.61 -4.07 7.86
N LEU A 90 -17.19 -4.03 6.59
CA LEU A 90 -16.27 -5.05 6.06
C LEU A 90 -14.84 -4.80 6.59
N PRO A 91 -14.21 -5.80 7.24
CA PRO A 91 -12.83 -5.68 7.66
C PRO A 91 -11.87 -5.68 6.46
N GLU A 92 -10.86 -4.81 6.51
CA GLU A 92 -9.83 -4.67 5.47
C GLU A 92 -8.44 -4.82 6.07
N ASP A 93 -7.66 -5.80 5.63
CA ASP A 93 -6.26 -6.01 6.03
C ASP A 93 -6.02 -5.96 7.56
N GLY A 94 -6.87 -6.67 8.32
CA GLY A 94 -6.80 -6.71 9.79
C GLY A 94 -7.30 -5.44 10.50
N LYS A 95 -7.80 -4.44 9.76
CA LYS A 95 -8.48 -3.28 10.32
C LYS A 95 -9.96 -3.58 10.45
N TYR A 96 -10.38 -3.80 11.68
CA TYR A 96 -11.78 -3.94 12.05
C TYR A 96 -12.39 -2.56 12.27
N LYS A 97 -13.62 -2.37 11.79
CA LYS A 97 -14.34 -1.10 11.92
C LYS A 97 -14.83 -0.96 13.35
N CYS A 98 -14.94 0.27 13.85
CA CYS A 98 -15.53 0.49 15.16
C CYS A 98 -17.00 0.09 15.10
N ILE A 99 -17.49 -0.60 16.12
CA ILE A 99 -18.93 -0.76 16.30
C ILE A 99 -19.45 0.63 16.66
N ASP A 100 -20.19 1.25 15.76
CA ASP A 100 -21.08 2.33 16.17
C ASP A 100 -22.07 1.72 17.16
N ASN A 101 -22.13 2.26 18.38
CA ASN A 101 -23.18 1.94 19.36
C ASN A 101 -24.57 2.44 18.89
N SER A 102 -24.83 2.46 17.58
CA SER A 102 -26.13 2.77 17.03
C SER A 102 -27.10 1.68 17.48
N SER A 103 -28.07 2.06 18.30
CA SER A 103 -29.26 1.23 18.52
C SER A 103 -29.87 0.83 17.18
N PRO A 104 -30.46 -0.37 17.05
CA PRO A 104 -31.16 -0.74 15.83
C PRO A 104 -32.17 0.35 15.48
N SER A 105 -32.18 0.77 14.22
CA SER A 105 -33.11 1.81 13.74
C SER A 105 -34.58 1.39 13.93
N ASP A 106 -34.85 0.09 14.10
CA ASP A 106 -36.17 -0.47 14.32
C ASP A 106 -36.07 -1.81 15.07
N GLN A 107 -36.33 -1.78 16.38
CA GLN A 107 -36.28 -2.97 17.25
C GLN A 107 -37.24 -4.09 16.78
N HIS A 108 -38.39 -3.73 16.21
CA HIS A 108 -39.39 -4.70 15.76
C HIS A 108 -38.83 -5.62 14.66
N LYS A 109 -37.96 -5.09 13.79
CA LYS A 109 -37.30 -5.88 12.74
C LYS A 109 -36.29 -6.86 13.33
N VAL A 110 -35.60 -6.48 14.38
CA VAL A 110 -34.65 -7.35 15.10
C VAL A 110 -35.40 -8.49 15.76
N ASP A 111 -36.50 -8.21 16.46
CA ASP A 111 -37.33 -9.22 17.13
C ASP A 111 -37.93 -10.21 16.12
N LEU A 112 -38.37 -9.73 14.95
CA LEU A 112 -38.86 -10.57 13.87
C LEU A 112 -37.77 -11.52 13.36
N LEU A 113 -36.54 -11.03 13.16
CA LEU A 113 -35.41 -11.86 12.72
C LEU A 113 -35.01 -12.88 13.79
N LEU A 114 -34.95 -12.48 15.06
CA LEU A 114 -34.69 -13.36 16.20
C LEU A 114 -35.68 -14.52 16.27
N ASN A 115 -36.97 -14.21 16.19
CA ASN A 115 -38.04 -15.21 16.16
C ASN A 115 -37.83 -16.20 15.01
N GLN A 116 -37.49 -15.70 13.83
CA GLN A 116 -37.26 -16.54 12.66
C GLN A 116 -35.98 -17.37 12.69
N PHE A 117 -34.92 -16.91 13.37
CA PHE A 117 -33.70 -17.69 13.55
C PHE A 117 -33.85 -18.75 14.65
N THR A 118 -34.66 -18.47 15.66
CA THR A 118 -34.92 -19.39 16.78
C THR A 118 -35.91 -20.49 16.40
N ASN A 119 -37.01 -20.12 15.73
CA ASN A 119 -38.10 -21.05 15.43
C ASN A 119 -38.04 -21.66 14.02
N GLY A 120 -36.98 -21.39 13.26
CA GLY A 120 -36.78 -21.98 11.93
C GLY A 120 -37.83 -21.59 10.88
N GLY A 121 -38.51 -20.44 11.06
CA GLY A 121 -39.56 -20.01 10.15
C GLY A 121 -39.07 -19.74 8.72
N GLU A 122 -39.84 -20.18 7.72
CA GLU A 122 -39.58 -19.90 6.30
C GLU A 122 -39.72 -18.41 5.99
N HIS A 123 -38.71 -17.84 5.34
CA HIS A 123 -38.75 -16.46 4.87
C HIS A 123 -39.62 -16.38 3.61
N LYS A 124 -40.69 -15.56 3.62
CA LYS A 124 -41.42 -15.26 2.39
C LYS A 124 -40.57 -14.33 1.51
N ASN A 125 -39.76 -14.93 0.63
CA ASN A 125 -38.86 -14.21 -0.29
C ASN A 125 -39.59 -13.19 -1.20
N SER A 126 -40.91 -13.37 -1.40
CA SER A 126 -41.78 -12.48 -2.18
C SER A 126 -41.96 -11.08 -1.58
N MET A 127 -41.64 -10.87 -0.30
CA MET A 127 -41.72 -9.56 0.37
C MET A 127 -40.39 -9.15 1.03
N ALA A 128 -39.32 -9.92 0.82
CA ALA A 128 -38.04 -9.70 1.49
C ALA A 128 -37.31 -8.46 0.97
N ARG A 129 -36.86 -7.62 1.92
CA ARG A 129 -35.91 -6.52 1.71
C ARG A 129 -34.55 -6.94 2.23
N TRP A 130 -33.74 -7.59 1.39
CA TRP A 130 -32.51 -8.24 1.82
C TRP A 130 -31.47 -7.27 2.39
N HIS A 131 -31.40 -6.04 1.89
CA HIS A 131 -30.55 -5.00 2.45
C HIS A 131 -30.92 -4.68 3.91
N GLU A 132 -32.21 -4.60 4.26
CA GLU A 132 -32.65 -4.40 5.64
C GLU A 132 -32.35 -5.63 6.51
N VAL A 133 -32.51 -6.85 5.96
CA VAL A 133 -32.16 -8.08 6.68
C VAL A 133 -30.66 -8.10 7.00
N CYS A 134 -29.80 -7.75 6.04
CA CYS A 134 -28.35 -7.68 6.24
C CYS A 134 -27.94 -6.64 7.29
N MET A 135 -28.64 -5.50 7.37
CA MET A 135 -28.38 -4.48 8.40
C MET A 135 -28.85 -4.89 9.80
N ASN A 136 -29.95 -5.64 9.91
CA ASN A 136 -30.55 -6.00 11.20
C ASN A 136 -30.06 -7.36 11.75
N ALA A 137 -29.54 -8.24 10.90
CA ALA A 137 -29.03 -9.54 11.32
C ALA A 137 -27.89 -9.46 12.37
N PRO A 138 -26.91 -8.53 12.26
CA PRO A 138 -25.91 -8.32 13.31
C PRO A 138 -26.52 -8.02 14.69
N PHE A 139 -27.52 -7.15 14.77
CA PHE A 139 -28.19 -6.81 16.03
C PHE A 139 -28.97 -8.00 16.60
N ALA A 140 -29.61 -8.81 15.76
CA ALA A 140 -30.21 -10.07 16.22
C ALA A 140 -29.14 -11.01 16.82
N MET A 141 -27.96 -11.09 16.23
CA MET A 141 -26.87 -11.91 16.76
C MET A 141 -26.23 -11.32 18.02
N GLN A 142 -26.26 -10.00 18.17
CA GLN A 142 -25.87 -9.32 19.41
C GLN A 142 -26.78 -9.75 20.57
N GLU A 143 -28.10 -9.73 20.38
CA GLU A 143 -29.05 -10.20 21.41
C GLU A 143 -28.84 -11.67 21.76
N VAL A 144 -28.55 -12.53 20.77
CA VAL A 144 -28.23 -13.95 21.01
C VAL A 144 -26.93 -14.09 21.81
N LEU A 145 -25.90 -13.32 21.47
CA LEU A 145 -24.64 -13.31 22.21
C LEU A 145 -24.85 -12.86 23.66
N PHE A 146 -25.59 -11.77 23.87
CA PHE A 146 -25.87 -11.24 25.20
C PHE A 146 -26.73 -12.20 26.02
N ALA A 147 -27.75 -12.82 25.43
CA ALA A 147 -28.53 -13.84 26.10
C ALA A 147 -27.67 -15.05 26.51
N TRP A 148 -26.68 -15.43 25.69
CA TRP A 148 -25.72 -16.47 26.06
C TRP A 148 -24.73 -16.01 27.14
N GLU A 149 -24.27 -14.76 27.09
CA GLU A 149 -23.41 -14.15 28.10
C GLU A 149 -24.04 -14.16 29.49
N HIS A 150 -25.33 -13.82 29.56
CA HIS A 150 -26.13 -13.78 30.79
C HIS A 150 -26.74 -15.14 31.18
N GLY A 151 -26.46 -16.21 30.43
CA GLY A 151 -26.90 -17.58 30.76
C GLY A 151 -28.36 -17.90 30.44
N ALA A 152 -29.06 -17.04 29.69
CA ALA A 152 -30.42 -17.29 29.22
C ALA A 152 -30.47 -18.31 28.06
N LEU A 153 -29.37 -18.46 27.31
CA LEU A 153 -29.21 -19.46 26.25
C LEU A 153 -28.07 -20.44 26.55
N SER A 154 -28.26 -21.71 26.18
CA SER A 154 -27.19 -22.72 26.17
C SER A 154 -26.38 -22.64 24.88
N ALA A 155 -25.16 -23.21 24.88
CA ALA A 155 -24.32 -23.29 23.69
C ALA A 155 -25.00 -24.06 22.55
N ASP A 156 -25.80 -25.08 22.85
CA ASP A 156 -26.54 -25.86 21.85
C ASP A 156 -27.66 -25.05 21.19
N ASN A 157 -28.33 -24.17 21.95
CA ASN A 157 -29.33 -23.26 21.40
C ASN A 157 -28.68 -22.26 20.45
N VAL A 158 -27.53 -21.68 20.84
CA VAL A 158 -26.77 -20.75 19.99
C VAL A 158 -26.31 -21.44 18.71
N LYS A 159 -25.77 -22.66 18.80
CA LYS A 159 -25.38 -23.46 17.63
C LYS A 159 -26.56 -23.67 16.67
N THR A 160 -27.72 -24.04 17.19
CA THR A 160 -28.94 -24.25 16.40
C THR A 160 -29.37 -22.98 15.65
N ILE A 161 -29.32 -21.83 16.33
CA ILE A 161 -29.63 -20.52 15.75
C ILE A 161 -28.65 -20.18 14.61
N LEU A 162 -27.35 -20.37 14.83
CA LEU A 162 -26.31 -20.10 13.82
C LEU A 162 -26.41 -21.03 12.60
N ASP A 163 -26.78 -22.29 12.81
CA ASP A 163 -27.05 -23.22 11.71
C ASP A 163 -28.30 -22.78 10.92
N CYS A 164 -29.31 -22.21 11.57
CA CYS A 164 -30.44 -21.59 10.86
C CYS A 164 -30.01 -20.38 10.01
N VAL A 165 -29.09 -19.54 10.49
CA VAL A 165 -28.55 -18.40 9.73
C VAL A 165 -27.81 -18.89 8.48
N LYS A 166 -26.97 -19.93 8.61
CA LYS A 166 -26.22 -20.53 7.50
C LYS A 166 -27.10 -21.18 6.43
N LYS A 167 -28.25 -21.72 6.81
CA LYS A 167 -29.19 -22.40 5.88
C LYS A 167 -29.96 -21.43 4.99
N LYS A 168 -30.19 -20.20 5.43
CA LYS A 168 -31.04 -19.24 4.70
C LYS A 168 -30.32 -18.67 3.47
N MET A 169 -29.25 -17.91 3.70
CA MET A 169 -28.54 -17.13 2.68
C MET A 169 -27.08 -17.02 3.08
N CYS A 170 -26.15 -17.17 2.13
CA CYS A 170 -24.72 -17.16 2.42
C CYS A 170 -24.18 -15.76 2.76
N CYS A 171 -24.88 -14.69 2.38
CA CYS A 171 -24.55 -13.32 2.79
C CYS A 171 -24.80 -13.07 4.29
N LEU A 172 -25.71 -13.80 4.96
CA LEU A 172 -26.02 -13.57 6.38
C LEU A 172 -24.87 -13.97 7.32
N PRO A 173 -24.24 -15.15 7.17
CA PRO A 173 -23.00 -15.46 7.90
C PRO A 173 -21.90 -14.41 7.70
N VAL A 174 -21.79 -13.82 6.51
CA VAL A 174 -20.77 -12.78 6.20
C VAL A 174 -21.02 -11.51 7.01
N VAL A 175 -22.24 -10.97 7.00
CA VAL A 175 -22.55 -9.74 7.75
C VAL A 175 -22.45 -9.95 9.26
N VAL A 176 -22.88 -11.11 9.76
CA VAL A 176 -22.77 -11.46 11.19
C VAL A 176 -21.32 -11.60 11.60
N SER A 177 -20.49 -12.26 10.78
CA SER A 177 -19.07 -12.43 11.07
C SER A 177 -18.32 -11.11 11.06
N ALA A 178 -18.67 -10.19 10.15
CA ALA A 178 -18.08 -8.85 10.09
C ALA A 178 -18.33 -8.08 11.41
N TRP A 179 -19.54 -8.18 11.95
CA TRP A 179 -19.89 -7.60 13.25
C TRP A 179 -19.18 -8.30 14.41
N LEU A 180 -19.19 -9.64 14.48
CA LEU A 180 -18.49 -10.41 15.53
C LEU A 180 -17.00 -10.07 15.56
N CYS A 181 -16.40 -9.89 14.39
CA CYS A 181 -15.01 -9.51 14.27
C CYS A 181 -14.74 -8.11 14.84
N SER A 182 -15.62 -7.16 14.51
CA SER A 182 -15.56 -5.80 15.05
C SER A 182 -15.79 -5.77 16.57
N TYR A 183 -16.73 -6.59 17.08
CA TYR A 183 -17.02 -6.71 18.50
C TYR A 183 -15.82 -7.23 19.28
N MET A 184 -15.24 -8.34 18.82
CA MET A 184 -14.04 -8.91 19.43
C MET A 184 -12.87 -7.92 19.45
N ASN A 185 -12.75 -7.06 18.45
CA ASN A 185 -11.71 -6.02 18.43
C ASN A 185 -11.93 -4.94 19.50
N THR A 186 -13.16 -4.72 19.96
CA THR A 186 -13.51 -3.73 21.01
C THR A 186 -13.51 -4.30 22.42
N VAL A 187 -13.74 -5.60 22.60
CA VAL A 187 -13.82 -6.24 23.92
C VAL A 187 -12.50 -6.88 24.38
N GLY A 188 -12.31 -6.93 25.69
CA GLY A 188 -11.16 -7.57 26.34
C GLY A 188 -11.11 -9.09 26.14
N GLU A 189 -9.94 -9.69 26.37
CA GLU A 189 -9.66 -11.11 26.06
C GLU A 189 -10.63 -12.09 26.73
N GLU A 190 -11.02 -11.85 27.98
CA GLU A 190 -11.94 -12.70 28.74
C GLU A 190 -13.34 -12.82 28.08
N ALA A 191 -13.83 -11.72 27.49
CA ALA A 191 -15.13 -11.65 26.82
C ALA A 191 -15.10 -12.22 25.38
N ARG A 192 -13.93 -12.56 24.83
CA ARG A 192 -13.82 -13.04 23.43
C ARG A 192 -14.22 -14.50 23.24
N SER A 193 -14.28 -15.31 24.31
CA SER A 193 -14.51 -16.75 24.21
C SER A 193 -15.83 -17.13 23.51
N LYS A 194 -16.95 -16.52 23.90
CA LYS A 194 -18.29 -16.76 23.32
C LYS A 194 -18.43 -16.24 21.87
N PRO A 195 -18.08 -14.99 21.52
CA PRO A 195 -18.14 -14.52 20.13
C PRO A 195 -17.17 -15.27 19.21
N LEU A 196 -16.02 -15.72 19.71
CA LEU A 196 -15.10 -16.58 18.97
C LEU A 196 -15.76 -17.93 18.64
N ASN A 197 -16.45 -18.54 19.61
CA ASN A 197 -17.19 -19.77 19.37
C ASN A 197 -18.27 -19.58 18.30
N MET A 198 -19.04 -18.49 18.35
CA MET A 198 -20.04 -18.17 17.33
C MET A 198 -19.41 -18.03 15.94
N LEU A 199 -18.28 -17.34 15.84
CA LEU A 199 -17.54 -17.16 14.59
C LEU A 199 -17.01 -18.50 14.05
N GLU A 200 -16.42 -19.34 14.90
CA GLU A 200 -15.97 -20.68 14.51
C GLU A 200 -17.12 -21.55 14.00
N GLN A 201 -18.30 -21.47 14.64
CA GLN A 201 -19.49 -22.17 14.14
C GLN A 201 -19.90 -21.67 12.76
N LEU A 202 -19.86 -20.36 12.49
CA LEU A 202 -20.19 -19.81 11.16
C LEU A 202 -19.18 -20.22 10.08
N ILE A 203 -17.90 -20.37 10.43
CA ILE A 203 -16.85 -20.81 9.50
C ILE A 203 -16.95 -22.31 9.19
N ARG A 204 -17.37 -23.13 10.15
CA ARG A 204 -17.51 -24.59 9.98
C ARG A 204 -18.57 -24.92 8.92
N ILE A 205 -18.12 -25.54 7.83
CA ILE A 205 -18.97 -26.12 6.79
C ILE A 205 -19.48 -27.47 7.31
N ASN A 206 -20.79 -27.65 7.45
CA ASN A 206 -21.36 -28.95 7.80
C ASN A 206 -21.42 -29.87 6.56
N PRO A 207 -20.67 -30.99 6.52
CA PRO A 207 -20.72 -31.93 5.41
C PRO A 207 -22.05 -32.69 5.33
N GLU A 208 -22.81 -32.82 6.44
CA GLU A 208 -24.13 -33.48 6.43
C GLU A 208 -25.21 -32.69 5.66
N SER A 209 -24.98 -31.41 5.40
CA SER A 209 -25.83 -30.58 4.53
C SER A 209 -25.70 -30.96 3.04
N GLN A 210 -24.73 -31.82 2.67
CA GLN A 210 -24.43 -32.20 1.30
C GLN A 210 -25.53 -33.03 0.61
N GLY A 211 -26.51 -33.56 1.35
CA GLY A 211 -27.61 -34.37 0.80
C GLY A 211 -29.03 -33.84 1.02
N GLN A 212 -29.22 -32.82 1.86
CA GLN A 212 -30.57 -32.44 2.36
C GLN A 212 -31.19 -31.19 1.75
N TYR A 213 -30.44 -30.39 0.97
CA TYR A 213 -30.93 -29.09 0.47
C TYR A 213 -30.87 -28.99 -1.06
N PRO A 214 -32.02 -29.08 -1.77
CA PRO A 214 -32.10 -29.08 -3.22
C PRO A 214 -32.10 -27.67 -3.83
N SER A 215 -31.44 -26.67 -3.21
CA SER A 215 -31.35 -25.34 -3.84
C SER A 215 -30.20 -25.34 -4.83
N GLU A 216 -30.50 -25.09 -6.11
CA GLU A 216 -29.53 -24.92 -7.18
C GLU A 216 -28.35 -24.04 -6.72
N ASN A 217 -27.11 -24.52 -6.92
CA ASN A 217 -25.86 -23.78 -6.66
C ASN A 217 -25.56 -23.39 -5.20
N TYR A 218 -26.14 -24.04 -4.17
CA TYR A 218 -25.74 -23.79 -2.76
C TYR A 218 -24.25 -24.09 -2.51
N HIS A 219 -23.73 -25.17 -3.08
CA HIS A 219 -22.32 -25.57 -2.91
C HIS A 219 -21.34 -24.48 -3.37
N GLU A 220 -21.59 -23.87 -4.53
CA GLU A 220 -20.74 -22.80 -5.08
C GLU A 220 -20.77 -21.55 -4.18
N ARG A 221 -21.97 -21.15 -3.73
CA ARG A 221 -22.15 -20.01 -2.80
C ARG A 221 -21.50 -20.26 -1.44
N SER A 222 -21.70 -21.45 -0.89
CA SER A 222 -21.13 -21.86 0.41
C SER A 222 -19.60 -21.91 0.37
N HIS A 223 -19.02 -22.36 -0.74
CA HIS A 223 -17.58 -22.33 -0.95
C HIS A 223 -17.03 -20.90 -0.97
N LEU A 224 -17.66 -19.99 -1.73
CA LEU A 224 -17.25 -18.58 -1.78
C LEU A 224 -17.41 -17.89 -0.42
N MET A 225 -18.50 -18.16 0.30
CA MET A 225 -18.72 -17.71 1.67
C MET A 225 -17.60 -18.17 2.59
N SER A 226 -17.21 -19.46 2.53
CA SER A 226 -16.12 -19.99 3.36
C SER A 226 -14.80 -19.27 3.12
N ILE A 227 -14.46 -18.98 1.85
CA ILE A 227 -13.26 -18.20 1.50
C ILE A 227 -13.31 -16.80 2.16
N ILE A 228 -14.45 -16.11 2.03
CA ILE A 228 -14.66 -14.77 2.58
C ILE A 228 -14.53 -14.76 4.12
N LEU A 229 -15.20 -15.71 4.78
CA LEU A 229 -15.20 -15.83 6.23
C LEU A 229 -13.80 -16.17 6.78
N CYS A 230 -13.09 -17.10 6.13
CA CYS A 230 -11.73 -17.45 6.53
C CYS A 230 -10.80 -16.24 6.44
N LYS A 231 -10.89 -15.44 5.36
CA LYS A 231 -10.05 -14.25 5.21
C LYS A 231 -10.38 -13.16 6.24
N MET A 232 -11.67 -12.95 6.51
CA MET A 232 -12.15 -11.94 7.47
C MET A 232 -11.76 -12.26 8.92
N SER A 233 -11.77 -13.54 9.29
CA SER A 233 -11.51 -14.02 10.64
C SER A 233 -10.04 -14.26 10.96
N ASN A 234 -9.17 -14.30 9.94
CA ASN A 234 -7.79 -14.80 10.08
C ASN A 234 -6.96 -14.04 11.13
N ASP A 235 -7.16 -12.73 11.27
CA ASP A 235 -6.37 -11.92 12.21
C ASP A 235 -6.90 -11.99 13.66
N ILE A 236 -8.16 -12.38 13.85
CA ILE A 236 -8.79 -12.53 15.17
C ILE A 236 -8.63 -13.94 15.74
N LEU A 237 -8.62 -14.96 14.87
CA LEU A 237 -8.49 -16.35 15.32
C LEU A 237 -7.18 -16.55 16.10
N PRO A 238 -7.17 -17.45 17.12
CA PRO A 238 -5.95 -17.88 17.78
C PRO A 238 -4.93 -18.40 16.78
N ALA A 239 -3.63 -18.20 17.03
CA ALA A 239 -2.55 -18.58 16.10
C ALA A 239 -2.61 -20.05 15.63
N SER A 240 -3.16 -20.96 16.43
CA SER A 240 -3.38 -22.37 16.10
C SER A 240 -4.47 -22.62 15.05
N SER A 241 -5.43 -21.70 14.91
CA SER A 241 -6.62 -21.84 14.06
C SER A 241 -6.58 -20.92 12.84
N ARG A 242 -5.54 -20.09 12.71
CA ARG A 242 -5.34 -19.22 11.54
C ARG A 242 -5.05 -20.05 10.30
N SER A 243 -5.67 -19.67 9.19
CA SER A 243 -5.34 -20.24 7.90
C SER A 243 -3.93 -19.77 7.50
N THR A 244 -2.98 -20.69 7.53
CA THR A 244 -1.61 -20.47 7.05
C THR A 244 -1.55 -20.36 5.52
N ALA A 245 -2.67 -20.52 4.80
CA ALA A 245 -2.73 -20.45 3.34
C ALA A 245 -2.34 -19.07 2.77
N GLN A 246 -2.36 -18.02 3.60
CA GLN A 246 -1.89 -16.66 3.26
C GLN A 246 -0.59 -16.26 3.97
N GLN A 247 0.04 -17.18 4.72
CA GLN A 247 1.40 -16.97 5.21
C GLN A 247 2.38 -17.34 4.09
N TYR A 248 2.80 -16.33 3.34
CA TYR A 248 3.79 -16.50 2.28
C TYR A 248 5.20 -16.68 2.86
N ILE A 249 5.40 -16.24 4.11
CA ILE A 249 6.57 -16.53 4.93
C ILE A 249 6.24 -17.71 5.86
N PRO A 250 6.91 -18.87 5.73
CA PRO A 250 6.72 -19.97 6.66
C PRO A 250 7.08 -19.53 8.09
N PRO A 251 6.30 -19.91 9.12
CA PRO A 251 6.47 -19.41 10.49
C PRO A 251 7.81 -19.76 11.16
N LYS A 252 8.56 -20.71 10.60
CA LYS A 252 9.90 -21.11 11.08
C LYS A 252 11.03 -20.69 10.14
N ALA A 253 10.73 -20.07 9.00
CA ALA A 253 11.74 -19.66 8.04
C ALA A 253 12.34 -18.31 8.43
N LEU A 254 13.66 -18.16 8.27
CA LEU A 254 14.32 -16.88 8.47
C LEU A 254 13.92 -15.92 7.33
N PRO A 255 13.51 -14.66 7.62
CA PRO A 255 13.10 -13.70 6.59
C PRO A 255 14.15 -13.50 5.49
N GLY A 256 15.44 -13.52 5.85
CA GLY A 256 16.54 -13.42 4.88
C GLY A 256 16.57 -14.58 3.89
N GLU A 257 16.36 -15.82 4.33
CA GLU A 257 16.34 -16.98 3.44
C GLU A 257 15.16 -16.96 2.47
N VAL A 258 13.99 -16.51 2.95
CA VAL A 258 12.81 -16.35 2.10
C VAL A 258 13.06 -15.25 1.08
N MET A 259 13.62 -14.11 1.49
CA MET A 259 13.98 -13.01 0.60
C MET A 259 14.96 -13.45 -0.49
N ASP A 260 16.06 -14.10 -0.12
CA ASP A 260 17.09 -14.51 -1.07
C ASP A 260 16.54 -15.54 -2.07
N LYS A 261 15.76 -16.54 -1.60
CA LYS A 261 15.11 -17.52 -2.49
C LYS A 261 14.09 -16.89 -3.42
N THR A 262 13.22 -16.02 -2.90
CA THR A 262 12.15 -15.38 -3.67
C THR A 262 12.73 -14.41 -4.69
N THR A 263 13.68 -13.57 -4.30
CA THR A 263 14.32 -12.63 -5.24
C THR A 263 15.12 -13.37 -6.29
N GLN A 264 15.97 -14.34 -5.92
CA GLN A 264 16.73 -15.14 -6.90
C GLN A 264 15.79 -15.76 -7.96
N ALA A 265 14.67 -16.37 -7.52
CA ALA A 265 13.70 -16.94 -8.44
C ALA A 265 13.04 -15.91 -9.37
N ILE A 266 12.77 -14.69 -8.89
CA ILE A 266 12.22 -13.59 -9.70
C ILE A 266 13.24 -13.15 -10.75
N PHE A 267 14.49 -12.89 -10.35
CA PHE A 267 15.53 -12.39 -11.26
C PHE A 267 15.91 -13.45 -12.30
N ASP A 268 15.93 -14.73 -11.94
CA ASP A 268 16.18 -15.84 -12.88
C ASP A 268 15.04 -16.01 -13.90
N LYS A 269 13.79 -15.79 -13.47
CA LYS A 269 12.61 -15.88 -14.35
C LYS A 269 12.42 -14.63 -15.23
N GLY A 270 12.86 -13.47 -14.76
CA GLY A 270 12.63 -12.18 -15.40
C GLY A 270 11.25 -11.55 -15.14
N TRP A 271 10.40 -12.15 -14.28
CA TRP A 271 9.06 -11.65 -13.96
C TRP A 271 8.64 -12.04 -12.54
N VAL A 272 7.67 -11.31 -11.98
CA VAL A 272 7.17 -11.49 -10.61
C VAL A 272 5.82 -12.22 -10.65
N ASP A 273 5.74 -13.39 -10.01
CA ASP A 273 4.47 -14.07 -9.78
C ASP A 273 3.74 -13.54 -8.54
N LEU A 274 2.41 -13.73 -8.48
CA LEU A 274 1.58 -13.20 -7.39
C LEU A 274 2.00 -13.73 -6.00
N ARG A 275 2.44 -14.98 -5.91
CA ARG A 275 2.88 -15.58 -4.64
C ARG A 275 4.18 -14.93 -4.16
N SER A 276 5.13 -14.74 -5.07
CA SER A 276 6.38 -14.04 -4.80
C SER A 276 6.15 -12.58 -4.42
N LEU A 277 5.21 -11.89 -5.08
CA LEU A 277 4.84 -10.51 -4.73
C LEU A 277 4.33 -10.39 -3.29
N HIS A 278 3.39 -11.24 -2.90
CA HIS A 278 2.86 -11.21 -1.53
C HIS A 278 3.90 -11.63 -0.48
N ALA A 279 4.81 -12.55 -0.81
CA ALA A 279 5.94 -12.89 0.06
C ALA A 279 6.83 -11.67 0.31
N LEU A 280 7.20 -10.95 -0.76
CA LEU A 280 7.99 -9.72 -0.66
C LEU A 280 7.24 -8.62 0.10
N GLU A 281 5.92 -8.52 -0.04
CA GLU A 281 5.10 -7.53 0.65
C GLU A 281 5.08 -7.79 2.16
N GLN A 282 4.93 -9.06 2.55
CA GLN A 282 5.03 -9.48 3.95
C GLN A 282 6.43 -9.22 4.51
N LEU A 283 7.49 -9.49 3.73
CA LEU A 283 8.87 -9.24 4.15
C LEU A 283 9.14 -7.75 4.34
N LEU A 284 8.65 -6.91 3.43
CA LEU A 284 8.76 -5.45 3.52
C LEU A 284 8.01 -4.91 4.74
N ASN A 285 6.81 -5.42 5.03
CA ASN A 285 6.05 -5.05 6.22
C ASN A 285 6.72 -5.52 7.52
N LEU A 286 7.36 -6.70 7.51
CA LEU A 286 7.98 -7.30 8.69
C LEU A 286 9.36 -6.70 9.01
N CYS A 287 10.19 -6.48 8.00
CA CYS A 287 11.60 -6.10 8.15
C CYS A 287 11.85 -4.61 7.91
N GLY A 288 10.87 -3.88 7.36
CA GLY A 288 10.97 -2.46 7.04
C GLY A 288 11.63 -2.17 5.69
N SER A 289 11.49 -0.92 5.24
CA SER A 289 11.96 -0.46 3.93
C SER A 289 13.48 -0.42 3.80
N ASP A 290 14.21 -0.06 4.86
CA ASP A 290 15.69 0.01 4.81
C ASP A 290 16.32 -1.34 4.48
N TRP A 291 15.91 -2.38 5.21
CA TRP A 291 16.39 -3.74 5.00
C TRP A 291 15.99 -4.28 3.63
N PHE A 292 14.75 -4.02 3.22
CA PHE A 292 14.23 -4.50 1.94
C PHE A 292 14.95 -3.84 0.75
N THR A 293 15.15 -2.53 0.79
CA THR A 293 15.88 -1.78 -0.25
C THR A 293 17.32 -2.24 -0.35
N ASP A 294 18.02 -2.45 0.78
CA ASP A 294 19.38 -2.97 0.80
C ASP A 294 19.48 -4.34 0.09
N ARG A 295 18.50 -5.22 0.32
CA ARG A 295 18.45 -6.56 -0.29
C ARG A 295 18.17 -6.51 -1.80
N ILE A 296 17.20 -5.70 -2.23
CA ILE A 296 16.89 -5.54 -3.66
C ILE A 296 18.08 -4.94 -4.41
N VAL A 297 18.71 -3.89 -3.87
CA VAL A 297 19.86 -3.25 -4.52
C VAL A 297 21.05 -4.20 -4.59
N ALA A 298 21.30 -4.98 -3.53
CA ALA A 298 22.35 -6.00 -3.55
C ALA A 298 22.09 -7.05 -4.64
N MET A 299 20.86 -7.57 -4.73
CA MET A 299 20.49 -8.56 -5.74
C MET A 299 20.59 -8.01 -7.16
N MET A 300 20.08 -6.79 -7.40
CA MET A 300 20.14 -6.11 -8.70
C MET A 300 21.58 -5.99 -9.23
N LEU A 301 22.55 -5.73 -8.34
CA LEU A 301 23.94 -5.48 -8.70
C LEU A 301 24.80 -6.77 -8.74
N THR A 302 24.18 -7.95 -8.69
CA THR A 302 24.89 -9.23 -8.70
C THR A 302 25.51 -9.55 -10.06
N SER A 303 24.81 -9.27 -11.18
CA SER A 303 25.33 -9.56 -12.53
C SER A 303 26.42 -8.57 -12.97
N ASN A 304 27.22 -8.98 -13.96
CA ASN A 304 28.21 -8.15 -14.65
C ASN A 304 27.80 -7.81 -16.09
N ARG A 305 26.79 -8.50 -16.64
CA ARG A 305 26.33 -8.30 -18.01
C ARG A 305 25.32 -7.17 -18.07
N LEU A 306 25.49 -6.26 -19.04
CA LEU A 306 24.65 -5.07 -19.17
C LEU A 306 23.17 -5.42 -19.42
N GLU A 307 22.90 -6.46 -20.20
CA GLU A 307 21.55 -6.93 -20.52
C GLU A 307 20.82 -7.42 -19.26
N ASP A 308 21.46 -8.33 -18.49
CA ASP A 308 20.94 -8.84 -17.23
C ASP A 308 20.71 -7.71 -16.22
N LEU A 309 21.62 -6.73 -16.15
CA LEU A 309 21.49 -5.58 -15.27
C LEU A 309 20.33 -4.66 -15.67
N SER A 310 20.05 -4.51 -16.96
CA SER A 310 18.91 -3.72 -17.47
C SER A 310 17.57 -4.38 -17.12
N LEU A 311 17.48 -5.71 -17.26
CA LEU A 311 16.32 -6.47 -16.80
C LEU A 311 16.18 -6.37 -15.28
N SER A 312 17.28 -6.55 -14.55
CA SER A 312 17.34 -6.46 -13.09
C SER A 312 16.89 -5.09 -12.57
N LEU A 313 17.30 -4.02 -13.27
CA LEU A 313 16.85 -2.66 -12.99
C LEU A 313 15.34 -2.52 -13.13
N SER A 314 14.78 -3.05 -14.22
CA SER A 314 13.35 -2.95 -14.51
C SER A 314 12.51 -3.68 -13.46
N ILE A 315 12.94 -4.88 -13.05
CA ILE A 315 12.33 -5.66 -11.97
C ILE A 315 12.46 -4.92 -10.64
N SER A 316 13.65 -4.43 -10.31
CA SER A 316 13.91 -3.72 -9.05
C SER A 316 13.06 -2.46 -8.93
N PHE A 317 12.95 -1.68 -10.01
CA PHE A 317 12.08 -0.51 -10.05
C PHE A 317 10.60 -0.90 -9.90
N ALA A 318 10.15 -1.98 -10.54
CA ALA A 318 8.80 -2.51 -10.34
C ALA A 318 8.54 -2.95 -8.88
N LEU A 319 9.52 -3.58 -8.21
CA LEU A 319 9.42 -3.92 -6.79
C LEU A 319 9.42 -2.68 -5.89
N CYS A 320 10.11 -1.60 -6.28
CA CYS A 320 10.05 -0.32 -5.57
C CYS A 320 8.62 0.26 -5.56
N HIS A 321 7.79 -0.04 -6.57
CA HIS A 321 6.39 0.43 -6.60
C HIS A 321 5.50 -0.20 -5.53
N MET A 322 5.95 -1.22 -4.81
CA MET A 322 5.23 -1.75 -3.65
C MET A 322 5.08 -0.69 -2.55
N ASP A 323 6.07 0.20 -2.41
CA ASP A 323 6.02 1.37 -1.53
C ASP A 323 7.05 2.41 -1.99
N LEU A 324 6.71 3.08 -3.09
CA LEU A 324 7.66 3.93 -3.81
C LEU A 324 8.20 5.06 -2.94
N GLU A 325 7.40 5.62 -2.04
CA GLU A 325 7.81 6.74 -1.19
C GLU A 325 8.82 6.29 -0.13
N ASN A 326 8.49 5.28 0.68
CA ASN A 326 9.39 4.81 1.74
C ASN A 326 10.64 4.12 1.17
N ILE A 327 10.50 3.32 0.10
CA ILE A 327 11.64 2.67 -0.55
C ILE A 327 12.60 3.71 -1.15
N THR A 328 12.09 4.78 -1.76
CA THR A 328 12.92 5.87 -2.28
C THR A 328 13.64 6.60 -1.15
N LEU A 329 12.95 6.91 -0.04
CA LEU A 329 13.60 7.54 1.12
C LEU A 329 14.70 6.63 1.70
N SER A 330 14.40 5.35 1.92
CA SER A 330 15.39 4.35 2.36
C SER A 330 16.58 4.25 1.41
N LEU A 331 16.33 4.26 0.10
CA LEU A 331 17.38 4.23 -0.92
C LEU A 331 18.32 5.44 -0.79
N LEU A 332 17.77 6.64 -0.62
CA LEU A 332 18.53 7.90 -0.62
C LEU A 332 19.19 8.22 0.72
N ILE A 333 18.59 7.79 1.85
CA ILE A 333 19.05 8.12 3.20
C ILE A 333 19.95 7.01 3.76
N HIS A 334 19.67 5.75 3.46
CA HIS A 334 20.36 4.60 4.06
C HIS A 334 21.20 3.84 3.04
N THR A 335 20.58 3.21 2.03
CA THR A 335 21.26 2.26 1.13
C THR A 335 22.38 2.92 0.31
N LEU A 336 22.07 3.99 -0.42
CA LEU A 336 23.03 4.66 -1.29
C LEU A 336 24.15 5.34 -0.50
N PRO A 337 23.89 6.11 0.58
CA PRO A 337 24.96 6.64 1.42
C PRO A 337 25.86 5.57 2.02
N ASN A 338 25.30 4.43 2.42
CA ASN A 338 26.08 3.30 2.92
C ASN A 338 27.02 2.74 1.83
N ILE A 339 26.55 2.56 0.59
CA ILE A 339 27.38 2.13 -0.55
C ILE A 339 28.47 3.16 -0.87
N LEU A 340 28.12 4.45 -0.90
CA LEU A 340 29.06 5.53 -1.28
C LEU A 340 30.13 5.80 -0.21
N ARG A 341 29.81 5.66 1.08
CA ARG A 341 30.77 5.91 2.18
C ARG A 341 31.62 4.68 2.48
N SER A 342 31.06 3.48 2.38
CA SER A 342 31.77 2.25 2.75
C SER A 342 32.86 1.89 1.74
N PRO A 343 34.14 1.74 2.15
CA PRO A 343 35.20 1.33 1.24
C PRO A 343 35.00 -0.11 0.72
N HIS A 344 34.48 -1.00 1.56
CA HIS A 344 34.24 -2.41 1.20
C HIS A 344 33.16 -2.59 0.11
N LYS A 345 32.23 -1.64 -0.02
CA LYS A 345 31.14 -1.68 -1.02
C LYS A 345 31.53 -1.00 -2.34
N MET A 346 32.75 -0.46 -2.46
CA MET A 346 33.17 0.27 -3.65
C MET A 346 33.14 -0.57 -4.93
N HIS A 347 33.33 -1.90 -4.82
CA HIS A 347 33.23 -2.83 -5.93
C HIS A 347 31.83 -2.88 -6.58
N MET A 348 30.77 -2.49 -5.84
CA MET A 348 29.40 -2.41 -6.34
C MET A 348 29.18 -1.20 -7.28
N LEU A 349 30.09 -0.22 -7.26
CA LEU A 349 30.02 1.00 -8.06
C LEU A 349 30.84 0.93 -9.36
N ILE A 350 31.57 -0.17 -9.58
CA ILE A 350 32.35 -0.35 -10.82
C ILE A 350 31.37 -0.43 -12.00
N ASN A 351 31.64 0.30 -13.07
CA ASN A 351 30.80 0.26 -14.26
C ASN A 351 30.76 -1.16 -14.86
N PRO A 352 29.58 -1.65 -15.30
CA PRO A 352 28.32 -0.91 -15.52
C PRO A 352 27.40 -0.75 -14.29
N ARG A 353 27.69 -1.42 -13.16
CA ARG A 353 26.81 -1.47 -11.97
C ARG A 353 26.53 -0.10 -11.36
N GLY A 354 27.55 0.75 -11.25
CA GLY A 354 27.40 2.12 -10.76
C GLY A 354 26.41 2.94 -11.57
N SER A 355 26.46 2.83 -12.91
CA SER A 355 25.52 3.52 -13.80
C SER A 355 24.08 3.01 -13.65
N ILE A 356 23.90 1.71 -13.46
CA ILE A 356 22.57 1.10 -13.25
C ILE A 356 21.97 1.52 -11.91
N LEU A 357 22.78 1.57 -10.84
CA LEU A 357 22.34 2.08 -9.54
C LEU A 357 21.95 3.56 -9.63
N ALA A 358 22.74 4.37 -10.33
CA ALA A 358 22.44 5.79 -10.57
C ALA A 358 21.09 5.95 -11.28
N LYS A 359 20.84 5.14 -12.32
CA LYS A 359 19.58 5.13 -13.05
C LYS A 359 18.39 4.74 -12.16
N LEU A 360 18.52 3.70 -11.33
CA LEU A 360 17.48 3.33 -10.35
C LEU A 360 17.15 4.50 -9.42
N CYS A 361 18.16 5.14 -8.83
CA CYS A 361 17.96 6.26 -7.91
C CYS A 361 17.18 7.41 -8.56
N VAL A 362 17.56 7.78 -9.79
CA VAL A 362 16.86 8.84 -10.54
C VAL A 362 15.43 8.43 -10.86
N MET A 363 15.20 7.20 -11.34
CA MET A 363 13.85 6.69 -11.62
C MET A 363 12.96 6.69 -10.37
N CYS A 364 13.49 6.28 -9.22
CA CYS A 364 12.78 6.30 -7.94
C CYS A 364 12.44 7.72 -7.49
N ILE A 365 13.38 8.68 -7.56
CA ILE A 365 13.12 10.09 -7.21
C ILE A 365 12.00 10.66 -8.07
N VAL A 366 12.12 10.52 -9.40
CA VAL A 366 11.12 11.04 -10.35
C VAL A 366 9.78 10.36 -10.14
N GLY A 367 9.76 9.04 -10.00
CA GLY A 367 8.54 8.28 -9.76
C GLY A 367 7.83 8.72 -8.47
N ALA A 368 8.57 8.88 -7.37
CA ALA A 368 8.02 9.31 -6.09
C ALA A 368 7.48 10.76 -6.15
N GLN A 369 8.19 11.68 -6.80
CA GLN A 369 7.73 13.06 -6.96
C GLN A 369 6.48 13.16 -7.85
N THR A 370 6.45 12.45 -8.97
CA THR A 370 5.29 12.43 -9.88
C THR A 370 4.06 11.81 -9.23
N ALA A 371 4.22 10.72 -8.48
CA ALA A 371 3.12 10.11 -7.72
C ALA A 371 2.50 11.11 -6.72
N ARG A 372 3.32 11.95 -6.08
CA ARG A 372 2.86 12.95 -5.12
C ARG A 372 2.19 14.15 -5.77
N LEU A 373 2.69 14.62 -6.92
CA LEU A 373 2.03 15.69 -7.69
C LEU A 373 0.62 15.26 -8.13
N ASN A 374 0.46 14.01 -8.56
CA ASN A 374 -0.85 13.45 -8.91
C ASN A 374 -1.75 13.27 -7.68
N SER A 375 -1.20 12.90 -6.53
CA SER A 375 -1.96 12.77 -5.27
C SER A 375 -2.48 14.12 -4.77
N LYS A 376 -1.69 15.20 -4.88
CA LYS A 376 -2.12 16.56 -4.48
C LYS A 376 -3.23 17.13 -5.37
N ALA A 377 -3.32 16.70 -6.64
CA ALA A 377 -4.45 17.02 -7.50
C ALA A 377 -5.74 16.28 -7.11
N ALA A 378 -5.63 15.18 -6.35
CA ALA A 378 -6.74 14.37 -5.86
C ALA A 378 -7.17 14.71 -4.42
N ASP A 379 -6.58 15.74 -3.78
CA ASP A 379 -6.87 16.16 -2.40
C ASP A 379 -8.29 16.73 -2.18
N SER A 380 -9.18 16.65 -3.18
CA SER A 380 -10.64 16.79 -3.01
C SER A 380 -11.30 15.53 -2.44
N PHE A 381 -10.63 14.37 -2.44
CA PHE A 381 -11.19 13.09 -1.98
C PHE A 381 -10.10 12.22 -1.32
N GLN A 382 -9.71 12.59 -0.10
CA GLN A 382 -8.74 11.83 0.69
C GLN A 382 -9.37 10.57 1.30
N PHE A 383 -9.15 9.40 0.70
CA PHE A 383 -9.06 8.10 1.39
C PHE A 383 -8.30 7.07 0.53
N THR A 384 -6.99 7.21 0.37
CA THR A 384 -6.13 6.10 -0.11
C THR A 384 -4.69 6.21 0.41
N LYS A 385 -4.38 5.53 1.51
CA LYS A 385 -3.10 4.81 1.62
C LYS A 385 -3.38 3.49 2.34
N ARG A 386 -3.11 2.37 1.67
CA ARG A 386 -3.01 1.04 2.31
C ARG A 386 -2.15 1.19 3.56
N GLY A 387 -2.71 0.76 4.68
CA GLY A 387 -2.23 1.14 6.00
C GLY A 387 -0.85 0.60 6.33
N ARG A 388 0.18 1.39 6.07
CA ARG A 388 1.47 1.22 6.75
C ARG A 388 1.58 2.23 7.88
N LYS A 389 1.87 1.72 9.07
CA LYS A 389 2.30 2.55 10.20
C LYS A 389 3.46 3.40 9.71
N ARG A 390 3.38 4.72 9.90
CA ARG A 390 4.57 5.57 9.80
C ARG A 390 5.62 4.96 10.73
N PRO A 391 6.91 4.86 10.33
CA PRO A 391 7.95 4.48 11.27
C PRO A 391 7.86 5.40 12.50
N LEU A 392 8.06 4.83 13.69
CA LEU A 392 7.97 5.47 15.01
C LEU A 392 9.04 6.56 15.25
N HIS A 393 9.56 7.19 14.18
CA HIS A 393 10.53 8.28 14.23
C HIS A 393 9.91 9.63 13.81
N GLU A 394 8.58 9.76 13.89
CA GLU A 394 7.84 11.03 13.77
C GLU A 394 7.08 11.39 15.06
N VAL A 395 7.64 11.06 16.23
CA VAL A 395 7.18 11.63 17.51
C VAL A 395 8.27 12.56 18.02
N ASP A 396 8.41 13.72 17.38
CA ASP A 396 8.73 14.97 18.04
C ASP A 396 8.57 16.12 17.03
N TRP A 397 8.20 17.31 17.54
CA TRP A 397 8.03 18.60 16.84
C TRP A 397 6.61 19.08 16.49
N GLU A 398 5.60 18.71 17.26
CA GLU A 398 4.43 19.59 17.44
C GLU A 398 4.36 20.05 18.89
N GLU A 399 5.07 21.13 19.21
CA GLU A 399 4.71 21.96 20.37
C GLU A 399 3.37 22.65 20.04
N PRO A 400 2.34 22.56 20.89
CA PRO A 400 1.13 23.35 20.71
C PRO A 400 1.47 24.83 20.97
N GLU A 401 1.10 25.71 20.04
CA GLU A 401 1.16 27.15 20.25
C GLU A 401 0.19 27.54 21.38
N ASP A 402 0.72 27.82 22.57
CA ASP A 402 -0.02 28.40 23.68
C ASP A 402 0.31 29.90 23.76
N GLU A 403 -0.58 30.72 23.17
CA GLU A 403 -0.61 32.17 23.35
C GLU A 403 -0.94 32.52 24.80
N ASN A 404 0.08 32.60 25.67
CA ASN A 404 0.23 33.58 26.75
C ASN A 404 1.24 33.11 27.79
N ARG A 405 2.46 33.67 27.77
CA ARG A 405 3.26 33.95 28.99
C ARG A 405 4.48 34.81 28.66
N PRO A 406 4.72 35.91 29.41
CA PRO A 406 5.98 36.64 29.34
C PRO A 406 6.95 36.07 30.37
N SER A 407 8.22 35.86 30.00
CA SER A 407 9.42 36.32 30.74
C SER A 407 10.70 35.60 30.29
N LYS A 408 11.74 36.41 30.14
CA LYS A 408 13.13 36.07 29.81
C LYS A 408 13.71 35.00 30.72
N MET A 409 14.31 33.93 30.17
CA MET A 409 15.43 33.23 30.79
C MET A 409 16.48 32.79 29.75
N ARG A 410 17.72 32.85 30.23
CA ARG A 410 19.02 32.84 29.55
C ARG A 410 19.36 31.45 28.98
N LYS A 411 19.60 31.34 27.66
CA LYS A 411 20.11 30.12 27.03
C LYS A 411 21.55 29.85 27.47
N VAL A 412 21.77 28.68 28.08
CA VAL A 412 23.10 28.09 28.31
C VAL A 412 23.50 27.36 27.03
N HIS A 413 24.74 27.58 26.61
CA HIS A 413 25.34 27.11 25.37
C HIS A 413 25.88 25.68 25.56
N GLU A 414 25.47 24.73 24.72
CA GLU A 414 26.18 23.46 24.50
C GLU A 414 26.82 23.46 23.10
N PRO A 415 27.99 22.81 22.94
CA PRO A 415 29.02 23.23 22.01
C PRO A 415 28.69 22.80 20.58
N GLN A 416 28.69 23.79 19.68
CA GLN A 416 28.79 23.51 18.25
C GLN A 416 30.15 22.90 17.96
N ILE A 417 30.16 21.69 17.39
CA ILE A 417 31.31 21.15 16.68
C ILE A 417 31.49 22.01 15.43
N THR A 418 32.36 23.00 15.54
CA THR A 418 32.89 23.79 14.42
C THR A 418 33.76 22.88 13.56
N LEU A 419 33.25 22.53 12.38
CA LEU A 419 34.07 22.14 11.24
C LEU A 419 33.88 23.24 10.18
N ASP A 420 34.61 24.32 10.38
CA ASP A 420 34.94 25.27 9.33
C ASP A 420 35.76 24.54 8.28
N SER A 421 35.09 24.11 7.21
CA SER A 421 35.73 23.79 5.95
C SER A 421 34.99 24.54 4.86
N GLU A 422 35.64 25.59 4.37
CA GLU A 422 35.21 26.46 3.29
C GLU A 422 34.61 25.66 2.12
N GLY A 423 33.35 25.95 1.75
CA GLY A 423 32.78 25.42 0.51
C GLY A 423 31.27 25.21 0.45
N PHE A 424 30.51 25.36 1.54
CA PHE A 424 29.05 25.25 1.48
C PHE A 424 28.35 26.10 2.53
N ASN A 425 27.91 27.30 2.12
CA ASN A 425 27.01 28.09 2.96
C ASN A 425 25.56 27.79 2.53
N LEU A 426 24.69 27.40 3.48
CA LEU A 426 23.24 27.27 3.25
C LEU A 426 22.64 28.61 2.79
N ASP A 427 23.31 29.70 3.16
CA ASP A 427 23.05 31.03 2.65
C ASP A 427 23.15 31.09 1.13
N PHE A 428 23.91 30.26 0.40
CA PHE A 428 23.94 30.38 -1.07
C PHE A 428 22.64 29.89 -1.75
N ILE A 429 21.89 28.99 -1.11
CA ILE A 429 20.56 28.55 -1.59
C ILE A 429 19.48 29.54 -1.13
N THR A 430 19.77 30.37 -0.12
CA THR A 430 18.84 31.33 0.49
C THR A 430 19.23 32.80 0.32
N ALA A 431 20.37 33.08 -0.34
CA ALA A 431 20.94 34.41 -0.58
C ALA A 431 20.17 35.03 -1.73
N LYS A 432 19.15 35.77 -1.32
CA LYS A 432 18.27 36.59 -2.12
C LYS A 432 19.08 37.60 -2.94
N GLU A 433 18.93 37.58 -4.26
CA GLU A 433 18.86 38.84 -4.99
C GLU A 433 17.43 39.38 -4.76
N GLU A 434 17.31 40.65 -4.36
CA GLU A 434 16.01 41.29 -4.10
C GLU A 434 15.10 41.16 -5.34
N GLY A 435 14.05 40.34 -5.24
CA GLY A 435 13.00 40.23 -6.27
C GLY A 435 12.69 38.82 -6.79
N GLU A 436 13.46 37.77 -6.42
CA GLU A 436 13.09 36.40 -6.82
C GLU A 436 12.00 35.79 -5.92
N PRO A 437 10.98 35.10 -6.48
CA PRO A 437 9.98 34.38 -5.69
C PRO A 437 10.65 33.28 -4.86
N SER A 438 10.06 32.98 -3.69
CA SER A 438 10.47 31.90 -2.78
C SER A 438 10.84 30.61 -3.54
N PRO A 439 11.79 29.78 -3.03
CA PRO A 439 12.13 28.52 -3.69
C PRO A 439 10.86 27.72 -3.98
N PRO A 440 10.66 27.21 -5.21
CA PRO A 440 9.42 26.56 -5.62
C PRO A 440 9.20 25.18 -4.95
N TYR A 441 10.04 24.81 -3.99
CA TYR A 441 10.05 23.48 -3.38
C TYR A 441 9.93 23.58 -1.85
N ASP A 442 9.12 22.69 -1.29
CA ASP A 442 8.91 22.58 0.13
C ASP A 442 10.15 21.97 0.81
N THR A 443 10.78 22.74 1.70
CA THR A 443 11.97 22.31 2.46
C THR A 443 11.62 21.41 3.65
N LYS A 444 10.35 21.37 4.06
CA LYS A 444 9.84 20.40 5.03
C LYS A 444 9.68 19.01 4.41
N ASP A 445 9.72 18.92 3.08
CA ASP A 445 9.54 17.69 2.36
C ASP A 445 10.70 16.70 2.57
N PRO A 446 10.44 15.48 3.07
CA PRO A 446 11.50 14.52 3.39
C PRO A 446 12.28 14.07 2.15
N LEU A 447 11.61 13.98 0.98
CA LEU A 447 12.26 13.57 -0.26
C LEU A 447 13.18 14.67 -0.79
N ASN A 448 12.74 15.93 -0.81
CA ASN A 448 13.60 17.06 -1.18
C ASN A 448 14.81 17.16 -0.24
N ARG A 449 14.61 16.96 1.06
CA ARG A 449 15.71 16.94 2.05
C ARG A 449 16.69 15.79 1.78
N ALA A 450 16.20 14.60 1.41
CA ALA A 450 17.02 13.46 1.06
C ALA A 450 17.87 13.74 -0.21
N VAL A 451 17.27 14.29 -1.27
CA VAL A 451 17.98 14.64 -2.51
C VAL A 451 19.03 15.72 -2.25
N LEU A 452 18.70 16.75 -1.46
CA LEU A 452 19.65 17.80 -1.07
C LEU A 452 20.86 17.23 -0.30
N ASN A 453 20.62 16.35 0.67
CA ASN A 453 21.69 15.69 1.42
C ASN A 453 22.54 14.78 0.54
N LEU A 454 21.92 14.09 -0.42
CA LEU A 454 22.63 13.30 -1.41
C LEU A 454 23.54 14.18 -2.28
N MET A 455 23.04 15.31 -2.80
CA MET A 455 23.83 16.26 -3.59
C MET A 455 25.03 16.81 -2.81
N ARG A 456 24.85 17.15 -1.53
CA ARG A 456 25.97 17.57 -0.66
C ARG A 456 27.02 16.47 -0.51
N MET A 457 26.58 15.24 -0.26
CA MET A 457 27.50 14.11 -0.13
C MET A 457 28.25 13.85 -1.44
N MET A 458 27.56 13.85 -2.58
CA MET A 458 28.21 13.70 -3.90
C MET A 458 29.19 14.85 -4.19
N ASN A 459 28.86 16.08 -3.81
CA ASN A 459 29.77 17.21 -3.92
C ASN A 459 31.02 17.02 -3.05
N SER A 460 30.89 16.52 -1.82
CA SER A 460 32.05 16.20 -0.97
C SER A 460 32.96 15.13 -1.59
N LEU A 461 32.37 14.13 -2.25
CA LEU A 461 33.13 13.08 -2.95
C LEU A 461 33.92 13.62 -4.15
N LEU A 462 33.40 14.64 -4.84
CA LEU A 462 34.10 15.29 -5.95
C LEU A 462 35.26 16.20 -5.50
N HIS A 463 35.24 16.67 -4.25
CA HIS A 463 36.35 17.44 -3.67
C HIS A 463 37.43 16.55 -3.07
N SER A 464 37.19 15.23 -2.98
CA SER A 464 38.24 14.27 -2.65
C SER A 464 39.31 14.29 -3.74
N SER A 465 40.60 14.27 -3.35
CA SER A 465 41.74 14.26 -4.27
C SER A 465 41.90 12.96 -5.08
N THR A 466 41.00 11.99 -4.90
CA THR A 466 41.08 10.64 -5.47
C THR A 466 39.94 10.37 -6.44
N ILE A 467 40.25 10.12 -7.71
CA ILE A 467 39.29 9.60 -8.69
C ILE A 467 39.02 8.13 -8.36
N SER A 468 37.75 7.77 -8.19
CA SER A 468 37.33 6.41 -7.82
C SER A 468 36.00 6.03 -8.49
N PRO A 469 35.54 4.77 -8.39
CA PRO A 469 34.19 4.39 -8.84
C PRO A 469 33.07 5.27 -8.26
N ARG A 470 33.28 5.89 -7.09
CA ARG A 470 32.36 6.86 -6.48
C ARG A 470 32.22 8.12 -7.33
N THR A 471 33.33 8.64 -7.85
CA THR A 471 33.36 9.78 -8.78
C THR A 471 32.62 9.43 -10.07
N GLY A 472 32.82 8.20 -10.58
CA GLY A 472 32.10 7.67 -11.74
C GLY A 472 30.59 7.59 -11.51
N PHE A 473 30.16 7.09 -10.34
CA PHE A 473 28.75 7.07 -9.96
C PHE A 473 28.12 8.48 -9.97
N VAL A 474 28.82 9.49 -9.42
CA VAL A 474 28.31 10.88 -9.43
C VAL A 474 28.10 11.38 -10.85
N ALA A 475 29.02 11.07 -11.78
CA ALA A 475 28.85 11.42 -13.19
C ALA A 475 27.61 10.74 -13.80
N SER A 476 27.46 9.42 -13.60
CA SER A 476 26.31 8.67 -14.10
C SER A 476 24.98 9.16 -13.52
N PHE A 477 24.92 9.49 -12.23
CA PHE A 477 23.72 10.04 -11.59
C PHE A 477 23.28 11.35 -12.23
N ILE A 478 24.23 12.25 -12.50
CA ILE A 478 23.94 13.54 -13.13
C ILE A 478 23.50 13.33 -14.59
N GLN A 479 24.16 12.43 -15.33
CA GLN A 479 23.76 12.10 -16.70
C GLN A 479 22.32 11.55 -16.74
N GLU A 480 21.99 10.59 -15.89
CA GLU A 480 20.64 9.99 -15.82
C GLU A 480 19.58 11.03 -15.40
N ALA A 481 19.91 11.93 -14.46
CA ALA A 481 19.02 13.02 -14.07
C ALA A 481 18.69 13.95 -15.26
N VAL A 482 19.65 14.23 -16.14
CA VAL A 482 19.45 15.01 -17.37
C VAL A 482 18.60 14.24 -18.39
N LEU A 483 18.79 12.93 -18.52
CA LEU A 483 18.08 12.08 -19.48
C LEU A 483 16.57 11.95 -19.19
N CYS A 484 16.12 12.22 -17.97
CA CYS A 484 14.71 12.15 -17.58
C CYS A 484 13.82 13.30 -18.12
N GLY A 485 14.40 14.22 -18.90
CA GLY A 485 13.70 15.34 -19.52
C GLY A 485 13.69 16.61 -18.67
N ARG A 486 13.43 17.76 -19.30
CA ARG A 486 13.64 19.09 -18.70
C ARG A 486 12.77 19.37 -17.47
N GLN A 487 11.55 18.82 -17.41
CA GLN A 487 10.65 19.00 -16.27
C GLN A 487 11.13 18.18 -15.06
N HIS A 488 11.44 16.90 -15.24
CA HIS A 488 11.87 16.00 -14.16
C HIS A 488 13.30 16.28 -13.68
N SER A 489 14.21 16.62 -14.61
CA SER A 489 15.59 16.96 -14.27
C SER A 489 15.68 18.14 -13.29
N ARG A 490 14.80 19.14 -13.40
CA ARG A 490 14.74 20.27 -12.46
C ARG A 490 14.43 19.84 -11.03
N LEU A 491 13.60 18.80 -10.84
CA LEU A 491 13.24 18.31 -9.51
C LEU A 491 14.44 17.72 -8.75
N ILE A 492 15.48 17.30 -9.47
CA ILE A 492 16.71 16.73 -8.92
C ILE A 492 17.83 17.77 -8.90
N LEU A 493 18.08 18.40 -10.06
CA LEU A 493 19.24 19.27 -10.29
C LEU A 493 19.11 20.64 -9.63
N GLN A 494 17.91 21.07 -9.20
CA GLN A 494 17.75 22.31 -8.42
C GLN A 494 18.54 22.31 -7.10
N PHE A 495 18.86 21.11 -6.57
CA PHE A 495 19.66 20.95 -5.36
C PHE A 495 21.17 20.87 -5.64
N MET A 496 21.59 20.94 -6.91
CA MET A 496 22.98 20.84 -7.30
C MET A 496 23.74 22.14 -7.01
N PRO A 497 24.91 22.09 -6.35
CA PRO A 497 25.76 23.25 -6.17
C PRO A 497 26.34 23.75 -7.50
N PRO A 498 26.42 25.07 -7.76
CA PRO A 498 26.88 25.61 -9.05
C PRO A 498 28.34 25.25 -9.38
N GLY A 499 29.19 25.04 -8.36
CA GLY A 499 30.58 24.61 -8.54
C GLY A 499 30.72 23.15 -8.97
N MET A 500 29.71 22.31 -8.69
CA MET A 500 29.80 20.85 -8.81
C MET A 500 30.07 20.40 -10.25
N VAL A 501 29.44 21.04 -11.25
CA VAL A 501 29.66 20.74 -12.68
C VAL A 501 31.11 20.97 -13.08
N THR A 502 31.70 22.09 -12.64
CA THR A 502 33.10 22.41 -12.98
C THR A 502 34.09 21.48 -12.28
N GLN A 503 33.80 21.02 -11.06
CA GLN A 503 34.64 20.04 -10.37
C GLN A 503 34.52 18.66 -11.02
N LEU A 504 33.31 18.27 -11.43
CA LEU A 504 33.09 17.02 -12.14
C LEU A 504 33.90 16.97 -13.45
N LEU A 505 33.87 18.05 -14.25
CA LEU A 505 34.64 18.13 -15.51
C LEU A 505 36.15 18.14 -15.30
N LYS A 506 36.64 18.62 -14.16
CA LYS A 506 38.06 18.51 -13.80
C LYS A 506 38.45 17.09 -13.41
N CYS A 507 37.61 16.42 -12.62
CA CYS A 507 37.88 15.05 -12.16
C CYS A 507 37.73 14.03 -13.28
N LEU A 508 36.74 14.23 -14.16
CA LEU A 508 36.40 13.33 -15.27
C LEU A 508 36.23 14.16 -16.56
N PRO A 509 37.32 14.49 -17.24
CA PRO A 509 37.28 15.20 -18.51
C PRO A 509 36.44 14.46 -19.56
N GLY A 510 35.55 15.16 -20.25
CA GLY A 510 34.71 14.57 -21.32
C GLY A 510 33.51 13.73 -20.85
N CYS A 511 33.26 13.64 -19.54
CA CYS A 511 32.11 12.88 -19.02
C CYS A 511 30.74 13.49 -19.37
N LEU A 512 30.66 14.78 -19.70
CA LEU A 512 29.41 15.44 -20.09
C LEU A 512 29.49 16.01 -21.50
N THR A 513 28.43 15.90 -22.28
CA THR A 513 28.29 16.61 -23.55
C THR A 513 27.95 18.08 -23.33
N ASN A 514 28.23 18.95 -24.31
CA ASN A 514 27.84 20.36 -24.23
C ASN A 514 26.32 20.53 -24.07
N GLN A 515 25.53 19.64 -24.67
CA GLN A 515 24.07 19.63 -24.50
C GLN A 515 23.67 19.30 -23.05
N GLN A 516 24.33 18.31 -22.42
CA GLN A 516 24.08 17.97 -21.02
C GLN A 516 24.47 19.13 -20.09
N ILE A 517 25.61 19.79 -20.31
CA ILE A 517 26.04 20.96 -19.53
C ILE A 517 24.98 22.07 -19.59
N LEU A 518 24.44 22.35 -20.78
CA LEU A 518 23.39 23.36 -20.95
C LEU A 518 22.06 22.98 -20.28
N CYS A 519 21.77 21.67 -20.12
CA CYS A 519 20.58 21.21 -19.41
C CYS A 519 20.73 21.31 -17.89
N ILE A 520 21.95 21.17 -17.37
CA ILE A 520 22.22 21.26 -15.93
C ILE A 520 22.21 22.71 -15.47
N CYS A 521 22.80 23.63 -16.24
CA CYS A 521 22.92 25.03 -15.87
C CYS A 521 21.64 25.82 -16.15
N ASP A 522 21.17 26.62 -15.19
CA ASP A 522 20.06 27.54 -15.42
C ASP A 522 20.51 28.80 -16.18
N LEU A 523 20.28 28.81 -17.50
CA LEU A 523 20.65 29.91 -18.38
C LEU A 523 19.82 31.19 -18.16
N SER A 524 18.74 31.15 -17.39
CA SER A 524 17.97 32.34 -17.01
C SER A 524 18.76 33.24 -16.05
N THR A 525 19.61 32.64 -15.22
CA THR A 525 20.42 33.36 -14.21
C THR A 525 21.80 33.77 -14.75
N PRO A 526 22.36 34.91 -14.32
CA PRO A 526 23.71 35.33 -14.72
C PRO A 526 24.78 34.35 -14.21
N VAL A 527 24.60 33.79 -13.01
CA VAL A 527 25.47 32.76 -12.42
C VAL A 527 25.48 31.51 -13.29
N GLY A 528 24.32 30.99 -13.66
CA GLY A 528 24.20 29.79 -14.49
C GLY A 528 24.80 29.97 -15.88
N ARG A 529 24.64 31.14 -16.52
CA ARG A 529 25.33 31.47 -17.79
C ARG A 529 26.85 31.44 -17.64
N LYS A 530 27.40 32.03 -16.57
CA LYS A 530 28.86 32.04 -16.30
C LYS A 530 29.41 30.64 -16.06
N VAL A 531 28.71 29.81 -15.29
CA VAL A 531 29.08 28.40 -15.04
C VAL A 531 29.05 27.59 -16.33
N ALA A 532 27.98 27.72 -17.13
CA ALA A 532 27.86 27.04 -18.41
C ALA A 532 28.99 27.40 -19.38
N ALA A 533 29.30 28.70 -19.54
CA ALA A 533 30.38 29.15 -20.40
C ALA A 533 31.74 28.57 -19.99
N LYS A 534 32.04 28.59 -18.68
CA LYS A 534 33.28 28.00 -18.13
C LYS A 534 33.35 26.49 -18.36
N ALA A 535 32.26 25.77 -18.10
CA ALA A 535 32.17 24.33 -18.27
C ALA A 535 32.33 23.91 -19.74
N ILE A 536 31.66 24.60 -20.67
CA ILE A 536 31.78 24.34 -22.12
C ILE A 536 33.20 24.61 -22.61
N TYR A 537 33.83 25.71 -22.18
CA TYR A 537 35.21 26.02 -22.52
C TYR A 537 36.17 24.91 -22.04
N GLN A 538 36.02 24.45 -20.79
CA GLN A 538 36.79 23.34 -20.25
C GLN A 538 36.59 22.06 -21.07
N ASN A 539 35.34 21.73 -21.40
CA ASN A 539 35.01 20.53 -22.17
C ASN A 539 35.55 20.57 -23.61
N ALA A 540 35.57 21.76 -24.24
CA ALA A 540 36.13 21.96 -25.57
C ALA A 540 37.65 21.79 -25.61
N ARG A 541 38.37 22.10 -24.52
CA ARG A 541 39.81 21.89 -24.43
C ARG A 541 40.19 20.40 -24.41
N VAL A 542 39.34 19.56 -23.83
CA VAL A 542 39.55 18.11 -23.76
C VAL A 542 39.45 17.47 -25.15
N LYS A 543 38.55 17.94 -26.02
CA LYS A 543 38.38 17.42 -27.38
C LYS A 543 39.48 17.80 -28.37
N ARG A 544 40.41 18.68 -27.98
CA ARG A 544 41.53 19.14 -28.82
C ARG A 544 42.86 18.42 -28.51
N ILE A 545 42.86 17.56 -27.50
CA ILE A 545 43.93 16.60 -27.16
C ILE A 545 43.42 15.24 -27.62
#